data_AF-A0A453ED40-F1
#
_entry.id   AF-A0A453ED40-F1
#
_cell.length_a   1.000
_cell.length_b   1.000
_cell.length_c   1.000
_cell.angle_alpha   90.00
_cell.angle_beta   90.00
_cell.angle_gamma   90.00
#
_symmetry.space_group_name_H-M   'P 1'
#
loop_
_entity.id
_entity.type
_entity.pdbx_description
1 polymer ?
#
loop_
_entity_poly.entity_id
_entity_poly.type
_entity_poly.pdbx_seq_one_letter_code
_entity_poly.pdbx_strand_id
1 'polypeptide(L)'
;MCRGQRAQPLIVDPGLYASKKQDIFYASGRRELPTAFRLYTGSAWVALTRDFAEYVVWGWDNLPRTMLMYYANFVSSPEGYFQTVLCNAPRFVPTVANHDLHHIQWDVPPRQHPHALTLGDMDRMVRSDAPFARKFARDDPVLDAIDAQLLGGRGGNGTAAGMFVRGGWCGESGDCEGAAGAEDWVLRPGPGAERLRRLMDRIVRSEAFANRQCK
;
A
#
# COMPACT_ATOMS: atom_id res chain seq x y z
N MET A 1 -8.22 6.23 -18.05
CA MET A 1 -9.35 7.02 -17.51
C MET A 1 -9.03 8.51 -17.71
N CYS A 2 -9.89 9.27 -18.39
CA CYS A 2 -9.62 10.68 -18.71
C CYS A 2 -9.57 11.53 -17.43
N ARG A 3 -8.54 12.38 -17.28
CA ARG A 3 -8.29 13.21 -16.08
C ARG A 3 -9.53 13.98 -15.59
N GLY A 4 -10.42 14.41 -16.49
CA GLY A 4 -11.63 15.16 -16.17
C GLY A 4 -12.78 14.37 -15.57
N GLN A 5 -12.87 13.04 -15.79
CA GLN A 5 -14.04 12.25 -15.38
C GLN A 5 -14.20 12.17 -13.86
N ARG A 6 -13.10 12.04 -13.11
CA ARG A 6 -13.14 12.00 -11.63
C ARG A 6 -12.89 13.36 -10.99
N ALA A 7 -12.14 14.24 -11.66
CA ALA A 7 -11.69 15.48 -11.07
C ALA A 7 -12.73 16.61 -11.13
N GLN A 8 -13.56 16.68 -12.17
CA GLN A 8 -14.52 17.77 -12.33
C GLN A 8 -15.81 17.61 -11.51
N PRO A 9 -16.39 16.40 -11.37
CA PRO A 9 -17.54 16.21 -10.48
C PRO A 9 -17.17 16.47 -9.02
N LEU A 10 -18.13 16.96 -8.25
CA LEU A 10 -18.02 17.13 -6.81
C LEU A 10 -18.96 16.14 -6.12
N ILE A 11 -18.46 15.48 -5.08
CA ILE A 11 -19.27 14.58 -4.27
C ILE A 11 -19.39 15.06 -2.83
N VAL A 12 -20.49 14.67 -2.19
CA VAL A 12 -20.69 14.74 -0.75
C VAL A 12 -20.78 13.30 -0.26
N ASP A 13 -19.91 12.92 0.67
CA ASP A 13 -19.90 11.60 1.28
C ASP A 13 -20.52 11.66 2.69
N PRO A 14 -21.73 11.13 2.89
CA PRO A 14 -22.35 11.06 4.20
C PRO A 14 -21.54 10.25 5.21
N GLY A 15 -20.69 9.33 4.77
CA GLY A 15 -19.80 8.55 5.63
C GLY A 15 -18.79 9.40 6.40
N LEU A 16 -18.59 10.67 6.02
CA LEU A 16 -17.70 11.60 6.74
C LEU A 16 -18.36 12.25 7.96
N TYR A 17 -19.70 12.31 8.04
CA TYR A 17 -20.40 13.05 9.11
C TYR A 17 -21.62 12.32 9.70
N ALA A 18 -22.12 11.27 9.06
CA ALA A 18 -23.25 10.48 9.52
C ALA A 18 -22.77 9.15 10.13
N SER A 19 -23.49 8.66 11.15
CA SER A 19 -23.20 7.38 11.80
C SER A 19 -23.62 6.16 10.98
N LYS A 20 -24.46 6.35 9.95
CA LYS A 20 -24.92 5.28 9.06
C LYS A 20 -24.32 5.47 7.68
N LYS A 21 -23.71 4.41 7.15
CA LYS A 21 -23.18 4.39 5.79
C LYS A 21 -24.31 4.55 4.78
N GLN A 22 -24.14 5.49 3.85
CA GLN A 22 -25.04 5.76 2.73
C GLN A 22 -24.22 5.97 1.46
N ASP A 23 -24.90 5.97 0.31
CA ASP A 23 -24.26 6.27 -0.97
C ASP A 23 -23.83 7.74 -1.05
N ILE A 24 -22.80 7.99 -1.85
CA ILE A 24 -22.33 9.34 -2.13
C ILE A 24 -23.34 10.10 -2.99
N PHE A 25 -23.46 11.41 -2.75
CA PHE A 25 -24.28 12.30 -3.56
C PHE A 25 -23.40 13.12 -4.49
N TYR A 26 -23.83 13.29 -5.74
CA TYR A 26 -23.16 14.19 -6.69
C TYR A 26 -23.79 15.57 -6.60
N ALA A 27 -22.95 16.59 -6.40
CA ALA A 27 -23.39 17.97 -6.49
C ALA A 27 -23.71 18.34 -7.96
N SER A 28 -24.65 19.26 -8.15
CA SER A 28 -25.01 19.76 -9.48
C SER A 28 -23.89 20.55 -10.15
N GLY A 29 -23.08 21.26 -9.35
CA GLY A 29 -21.93 22.02 -9.82
C GLY A 29 -20.71 21.15 -10.12
N ARG A 30 -19.97 21.50 -11.18
CA ARG A 30 -18.67 20.91 -11.51
C ARG A 30 -17.58 21.95 -11.31
N ARG A 31 -16.39 21.51 -10.91
CA ARG A 31 -15.20 22.38 -10.85
C ARG A 31 -14.35 22.25 -12.10
N GLU A 32 -13.56 23.28 -12.36
CA GLU A 32 -12.49 23.22 -13.35
C GLU A 32 -11.32 22.37 -12.85
N LEU A 33 -10.47 21.95 -13.79
CA LEU A 33 -9.22 21.28 -13.45
C LEU A 33 -8.25 22.30 -12.85
N PRO A 34 -7.48 21.92 -11.82
CA PRO A 34 -6.51 22.84 -11.21
C PRO A 34 -5.42 23.20 -12.22
N THR A 35 -5.05 24.48 -12.23
CA THR A 35 -3.92 25.01 -13.03
C THR A 35 -2.64 25.15 -12.20
N ALA A 36 -2.77 25.32 -10.88
CA ALA A 36 -1.65 25.53 -9.97
C ALA A 36 -0.88 24.25 -9.61
N PHE A 37 -1.45 23.06 -9.84
CA PHE A 37 -0.85 21.78 -9.52
C PHE A 37 -1.34 20.69 -10.46
N ARG A 38 -0.57 19.61 -10.57
CA ARG A 38 -0.88 18.47 -11.43
C ARG A 38 -1.53 17.35 -10.62
N LEU A 39 -2.64 16.81 -11.10
CA LEU A 39 -3.25 15.62 -10.52
C LEU A 39 -2.49 14.35 -10.89
N TYR A 40 -2.31 13.48 -9.91
CA TYR A 40 -1.74 12.15 -10.01
C TYR A 40 -2.71 11.11 -9.46
N THR A 41 -2.58 9.87 -9.96
CA THR A 41 -3.41 8.74 -9.54
C THR A 41 -2.55 7.51 -9.39
N GLY A 42 -2.86 6.65 -8.44
CA GLY A 42 -2.18 5.38 -8.22
C GLY A 42 -3.03 4.44 -7.38
N SER A 43 -2.36 3.52 -6.68
CA SER A 43 -3.00 2.63 -5.72
C SER A 43 -3.47 3.40 -4.48
N ALA A 44 -4.58 2.97 -3.88
CA ALA A 44 -4.99 3.44 -2.55
C ALA A 44 -4.06 2.91 -1.44
N TRP A 45 -3.28 1.85 -1.72
CA TRP A 45 -2.29 1.30 -0.81
C TRP A 45 -0.96 1.99 -1.08
N VAL A 46 -0.32 2.47 -0.03
CA VAL A 46 0.94 3.22 -0.13
C VAL A 46 1.85 2.85 1.03
N ALA A 47 3.15 2.93 0.80
CA ALA A 47 4.17 2.98 1.84
C ALA A 47 4.73 4.40 1.86
N LEU A 48 4.63 5.08 3.01
CA LEU A 48 5.08 6.45 3.17
C LEU A 48 6.28 6.48 4.11
N THR A 49 7.29 7.28 3.77
CA THR A 49 8.37 7.58 4.71
C THR A 49 7.82 8.43 5.84
N ARG A 50 8.42 8.31 7.03
CA ARG A 50 8.05 9.12 8.19
C ARG A 50 8.14 10.63 7.88
N ASP A 51 9.20 11.04 7.20
CA ASP A 51 9.42 12.44 6.81
C ASP A 51 8.30 12.99 5.92
N PHE A 52 7.83 12.21 4.94
CA PHE A 52 6.69 12.62 4.10
C PHE A 52 5.37 12.62 4.87
N ALA A 53 5.15 11.64 5.75
CA ALA A 53 3.96 11.60 6.60
C ALA A 53 3.91 12.82 7.55
N GLU A 54 5.04 13.18 8.16
CA GLU A 54 5.16 14.38 8.99
C GLU A 54 4.92 15.65 8.18
N TYR A 55 5.40 15.73 6.94
CA TYR A 55 5.09 16.84 6.04
C TYR A 55 3.58 16.95 5.74
N VAL A 56 2.89 15.84 5.53
CA VAL A 56 1.44 15.84 5.28
C VAL A 56 0.65 16.31 6.50
N VAL A 57 1.06 15.89 7.71
CA VAL A 57 0.33 16.18 8.96
C VAL A 57 0.69 17.55 9.54
N TRP A 58 1.98 17.85 9.64
CA TRP A 58 2.53 19.00 10.37
C TRP A 58 3.17 20.06 9.46
N GLY A 59 3.24 19.80 8.15
CA GLY A 59 3.86 20.72 7.20
C GLY A 59 3.31 22.13 7.30
N TRP A 60 4.20 23.11 7.38
CA TRP A 60 3.82 24.52 7.39
C TRP A 60 3.40 25.02 6.00
N ASP A 61 3.82 24.33 4.94
CA ASP A 61 3.37 24.57 3.57
C ASP A 61 1.84 24.40 3.45
N ASN A 62 1.22 25.22 2.62
CA ASN A 62 -0.21 25.12 2.32
C ASN A 62 -0.55 23.94 1.42
N LEU A 63 0.40 23.39 0.65
CA LEU A 63 0.12 22.34 -0.34
C LEU A 63 -0.65 21.13 0.24
N PRO A 64 -0.23 20.47 1.34
CA PRO A 64 -0.99 19.35 1.90
C PRO A 64 -2.41 19.72 2.35
N ARG A 65 -2.59 20.93 2.90
CA ARG A 65 -3.90 21.45 3.33
C ARG A 65 -4.79 21.77 2.14
N THR A 66 -4.26 22.40 1.10
CA THR A 66 -4.96 22.67 -0.16
C THR A 66 -5.38 21.37 -0.84
N MET A 67 -4.49 20.37 -0.89
CA MET A 67 -4.84 19.06 -1.43
C MET A 67 -5.91 18.37 -0.59
N LEU A 68 -5.88 18.51 0.75
CA LEU A 68 -6.88 17.90 1.62
C LEU A 68 -8.27 18.46 1.32
N MET A 69 -8.37 19.79 1.19
CA MET A 69 -9.60 20.47 0.78
C MET A 69 -10.05 20.04 -0.63
N TYR A 70 -9.12 19.92 -1.57
CA TYR A 70 -9.44 19.51 -2.94
C TYR A 70 -9.97 18.07 -2.99
N TYR A 71 -9.37 17.16 -2.23
CA TYR A 71 -9.73 15.75 -2.20
C TYR A 71 -10.88 15.41 -1.24
N ALA A 72 -11.38 16.35 -0.44
CA ALA A 72 -12.55 16.13 0.43
C ALA A 72 -13.83 15.76 -0.37
N ASN A 73 -13.96 16.31 -1.57
CA ASN A 73 -15.13 16.13 -2.44
C ASN A 73 -14.77 15.42 -3.77
N PHE A 74 -13.79 14.51 -3.75
CA PHE A 74 -13.26 13.78 -4.90
C PHE A 74 -13.59 12.28 -4.77
N VAL A 75 -14.05 11.61 -5.84
CA VAL A 75 -14.34 10.17 -5.78
C VAL A 75 -13.04 9.35 -5.74
N SER A 76 -12.94 8.44 -4.77
CA SER A 76 -11.73 7.62 -4.53
C SER A 76 -10.49 8.44 -4.14
N SER A 77 -10.64 9.41 -3.25
CA SER A 77 -9.55 10.29 -2.80
C SER A 77 -8.25 9.59 -2.39
N PRO A 78 -8.27 8.43 -1.70
CA PRO A 78 -7.03 7.72 -1.36
C PRO A 78 -6.18 7.29 -2.56
N GLU A 79 -6.77 7.16 -3.74
CA GLU A 79 -6.05 6.79 -4.98
C GLU A 79 -5.33 7.98 -5.64
N GLY A 80 -5.42 9.20 -5.10
CA GLY A 80 -4.79 10.36 -5.72
C GLY A 80 -4.19 11.38 -4.76
N TYR A 81 -4.65 11.43 -3.50
CA TYR A 81 -4.21 12.42 -2.53
C TYR A 81 -2.68 12.37 -2.32
N PHE A 82 -2.16 11.23 -1.87
CA PHE A 82 -0.73 11.11 -1.55
C PHE A 82 0.14 11.28 -2.78
N GLN A 83 -0.24 10.67 -3.91
CA GLN A 83 0.48 10.80 -5.18
C GLN A 83 0.55 12.27 -5.61
N THR A 84 -0.54 13.01 -5.46
CA THR A 84 -0.60 14.43 -5.86
C THR A 84 0.20 15.31 -4.93
N VAL A 85 0.07 15.17 -3.61
CA VAL A 85 0.89 15.96 -2.65
C VAL A 85 2.37 15.72 -2.88
N LEU A 86 2.76 14.45 -2.96
CA LEU A 86 4.14 14.02 -3.07
C LEU A 86 4.80 14.45 -4.40
N CYS A 87 4.06 14.37 -5.51
CA CYS A 87 4.58 14.75 -6.82
C CYS A 87 4.51 16.25 -7.15
N ASN A 88 3.79 17.04 -6.34
CA ASN A 88 3.81 18.52 -6.44
C ASN A 88 4.70 19.17 -5.38
N ALA A 89 5.37 18.39 -4.53
CA ALA A 89 6.34 18.87 -3.55
C ALA A 89 7.78 18.54 -4.02
N PRO A 90 8.52 19.48 -4.62
CA PRO A 90 9.80 19.19 -5.28
C PRO A 90 10.82 18.45 -4.40
N ARG A 91 10.81 18.71 -3.09
CA ARG A 91 11.65 18.02 -2.10
C ARG A 91 11.46 16.50 -2.07
N PHE A 92 10.25 16.00 -2.31
CA PHE A 92 9.91 14.57 -2.22
C PHE A 92 9.89 13.86 -3.59
N VAL A 93 9.92 14.60 -4.69
CA VAL A 93 9.96 14.01 -6.04
C VAL A 93 11.15 13.06 -6.27
N PRO A 94 12.35 13.27 -5.71
CA PRO A 94 13.44 12.30 -5.88
C PRO A 94 13.21 10.96 -5.15
N THR A 95 12.34 10.93 -4.13
CA THR A 95 12.14 9.75 -3.27
C THR A 95 11.02 8.82 -3.76
N VAL A 96 10.37 9.12 -4.88
CA VAL A 96 9.19 8.39 -5.35
C VAL A 96 9.57 7.07 -5.99
N ALA A 97 9.04 5.96 -5.48
CA ALA A 97 9.01 4.69 -6.20
C ALA A 97 7.60 4.44 -6.74
N ASN A 98 7.46 4.21 -8.05
CA ASN A 98 6.16 3.91 -8.67
C ASN A 98 5.77 2.43 -8.45
N HIS A 99 5.76 1.99 -7.20
CA HIS A 99 5.41 0.64 -6.80
C HIS A 99 4.82 0.67 -5.39
N ASP A 100 3.62 0.09 -5.19
CA ASP A 100 2.90 0.15 -3.91
C ASP A 100 3.24 -0.98 -2.93
N LEU A 101 4.17 -1.86 -3.31
CA LEU A 101 4.63 -3.04 -2.56
C LEU A 101 3.57 -4.14 -2.42
N HIS A 102 2.49 -4.08 -3.19
CA HIS A 102 1.43 -5.08 -3.18
C HIS A 102 1.41 -5.89 -4.47
N HIS A 103 1.27 -7.20 -4.35
CA HIS A 103 0.84 -8.05 -5.44
C HIS A 103 -0.69 -7.98 -5.56
N ILE A 104 -1.17 -7.40 -6.67
CA ILE A 104 -2.59 -7.27 -6.97
C ILE A 104 -2.84 -7.82 -8.36
N GLN A 105 -3.73 -8.82 -8.47
CA GLN A 105 -4.18 -9.34 -9.75
C GLN A 105 -5.52 -8.73 -10.16
N TRP A 106 -5.65 -8.42 -11.44
CA TRP A 106 -6.88 -7.90 -12.03
C TRP A 106 -7.35 -8.85 -13.12
N ASP A 107 -8.65 -9.11 -13.16
CA ASP A 107 -9.29 -9.82 -14.26
C ASP A 107 -9.14 -9.04 -15.57
N VAL A 108 -9.27 -9.74 -16.71
CA VAL A 108 -9.35 -9.11 -18.03
C VAL A 108 -10.72 -9.43 -18.63
N PRO A 109 -11.61 -8.43 -18.83
CA PRO A 109 -11.44 -7.01 -18.48
C PRO A 109 -11.46 -6.75 -16.95
N PRO A 110 -10.84 -5.65 -16.48
CA PRO A 110 -10.78 -5.35 -15.05
C PRO A 110 -12.17 -5.09 -14.48
N ARG A 111 -12.48 -5.77 -13.37
CA ARG A 111 -13.70 -5.55 -12.58
C ARG A 111 -13.53 -4.36 -11.63
N GLN A 112 -14.59 -3.99 -10.91
CA GLN A 112 -14.55 -2.92 -9.89
C GLN A 112 -13.57 -3.22 -8.74
N HIS A 113 -13.36 -4.50 -8.44
CA HIS A 113 -12.47 -4.96 -7.38
C HIS A 113 -11.45 -5.94 -7.96
N PRO A 114 -10.23 -6.01 -7.39
CA PRO A 114 -9.22 -6.96 -7.85
C PRO A 114 -9.69 -8.40 -7.66
N HIS A 115 -9.07 -9.30 -8.43
CA HIS A 115 -9.28 -10.75 -8.37
C HIS A 115 -9.00 -11.26 -6.96
N ALA A 116 -9.82 -12.22 -6.50
CA ALA A 116 -9.58 -12.89 -5.23
C ALA A 116 -8.53 -13.98 -5.46
N LEU A 117 -7.34 -13.79 -4.89
CA LEU A 117 -6.22 -14.70 -5.02
C LEU A 117 -6.56 -16.06 -4.40
N THR A 118 -6.20 -17.13 -5.10
CA THR A 118 -6.42 -18.52 -4.69
C THR A 118 -5.11 -19.29 -4.68
N LEU A 119 -5.12 -20.58 -4.33
CA LEU A 119 -3.94 -21.45 -4.41
C LEU A 119 -3.29 -21.46 -5.80
N GLY A 120 -4.08 -21.36 -6.88
CA GLY A 120 -3.56 -21.30 -8.25
C GLY A 120 -2.71 -20.05 -8.53
N ASP A 121 -2.84 -19.01 -7.70
CA ASP A 121 -2.15 -17.73 -7.83
C ASP A 121 -0.87 -17.65 -6.99
N MET A 122 -0.64 -18.62 -6.10
CA MET A 122 0.46 -18.64 -5.13
C MET A 122 1.82 -18.42 -5.79
N ASP A 123 2.03 -19.13 -6.88
CA ASP A 123 3.24 -19.09 -7.70
C ASP A 123 3.56 -17.68 -8.23
N ARG A 124 2.55 -17.00 -8.78
CA ARG A 124 2.71 -15.63 -9.29
C ARG A 124 2.89 -14.64 -8.15
N MET A 125 2.17 -14.83 -7.05
CA MET A 125 2.28 -14.00 -5.85
C MET A 125 3.68 -14.04 -5.26
N VAL A 126 4.26 -15.24 -5.07
CA VAL A 126 5.62 -15.38 -4.52
C VAL A 126 6.67 -14.81 -5.48
N ARG A 127 6.53 -15.06 -6.79
CA ARG A 127 7.45 -14.53 -7.82
C ARG A 127 7.42 -13.02 -7.97
N SER A 128 6.36 -12.33 -7.52
CA SER A 128 6.32 -10.86 -7.51
C SER A 128 7.37 -10.24 -6.59
N ASP A 129 7.89 -11.02 -5.63
CA ASP A 129 8.71 -10.58 -4.50
C ASP A 129 8.06 -9.49 -3.61
N ALA A 130 6.78 -9.18 -3.82
CA ALA A 130 6.05 -8.19 -3.03
C ALA A 130 5.86 -8.70 -1.58
N PRO A 131 6.08 -7.85 -0.57
CA PRO A 131 5.85 -8.23 0.82
C PRO A 131 4.36 -8.36 1.18
N PHE A 132 3.48 -7.71 0.42
CA PHE A 132 2.03 -7.75 0.63
C PHE A 132 1.30 -8.25 -0.62
N ALA A 133 0.10 -8.78 -0.44
CA ALA A 133 -0.76 -9.21 -1.53
C ALA A 133 -2.24 -8.96 -1.18
N ARG A 134 -3.08 -8.74 -2.21
CA ARG A 134 -4.53 -8.64 -2.04
C ARG A 134 -5.27 -8.97 -3.36
N LYS A 135 -6.54 -9.37 -3.30
CA LYS A 135 -7.37 -9.63 -2.09
C LYS A 135 -7.52 -11.13 -1.88
N PHE A 136 -7.80 -11.53 -0.64
CA PHE A 136 -8.11 -12.92 -0.30
C PHE A 136 -9.59 -13.03 0.04
N ALA A 137 -10.23 -14.13 -0.37
CA ALA A 137 -11.53 -14.47 0.17
C ALA A 137 -11.38 -14.91 1.63
N ARG A 138 -12.44 -14.73 2.42
CA ARG A 138 -12.46 -15.23 3.79
C ARG A 138 -12.34 -16.76 3.75
N ASP A 139 -11.51 -17.31 4.63
CA ASP A 139 -11.30 -18.76 4.80
C ASP A 139 -10.85 -19.49 3.53
N ASP A 140 -10.20 -18.78 2.60
CA ASP A 140 -9.62 -19.41 1.40
C ASP A 140 -8.38 -20.24 1.77
N PRO A 141 -8.22 -21.48 1.26
CA PRO A 141 -7.07 -22.34 1.54
C PRO A 141 -5.71 -21.75 1.21
N VAL A 142 -5.65 -20.71 0.36
CA VAL A 142 -4.40 -19.99 0.08
C VAL A 142 -3.82 -19.33 1.34
N LEU A 143 -4.66 -18.93 2.30
CA LEU A 143 -4.22 -18.32 3.56
C LEU A 143 -3.43 -19.33 4.40
N ASP A 144 -3.92 -20.57 4.49
CA ASP A 144 -3.21 -21.66 5.19
C ASP A 144 -1.89 -22.00 4.48
N ALA A 145 -1.87 -21.98 3.15
CA ALA A 145 -0.65 -22.19 2.37
C ALA A 145 0.38 -21.07 2.59
N ILE A 146 -0.05 -19.81 2.69
CA ILE A 146 0.83 -18.68 3.03
C ILE A 146 1.42 -18.88 4.43
N ASP A 147 0.56 -19.18 5.42
CA ASP A 147 1.00 -19.42 6.80
C ASP A 147 2.04 -20.54 6.84
N ALA A 148 1.75 -21.69 6.23
CA ALA A 148 2.62 -22.87 6.25
C ALA A 148 3.93 -22.68 5.46
N GLN A 149 3.89 -22.09 4.26
CA GLN A 149 5.02 -22.08 3.34
C GLN A 149 5.88 -20.82 3.43
N LEU A 150 5.30 -19.67 3.80
CA LEU A 150 5.99 -18.37 3.76
C LEU A 150 6.24 -17.78 5.15
N LEU A 151 5.39 -18.09 6.13
CA LEU A 151 5.41 -17.48 7.46
C LEU A 151 5.85 -18.43 8.58
N GLY A 152 6.27 -19.65 8.23
CA GLY A 152 6.81 -20.62 9.19
C GLY A 152 5.75 -21.40 9.99
N GLY A 153 4.49 -21.38 9.53
CA GLY A 153 3.36 -22.09 10.11
C GLY A 153 2.79 -21.46 11.39
N ARG A 154 1.59 -21.88 11.75
CA ARG A 154 1.06 -21.68 13.12
C ARG A 154 1.65 -22.78 14.00
N GLY A 155 2.29 -22.42 15.11
CA GLY A 155 2.77 -23.40 16.08
C GLY A 155 1.61 -24.30 16.48
N GLY A 156 1.76 -25.63 16.37
CA GLY A 156 0.68 -26.63 16.31
C GLY A 156 -0.29 -26.71 17.50
N ASN A 157 -0.15 -25.85 18.51
CA ASN A 157 -0.88 -25.97 19.77
C ASN A 157 -1.76 -24.75 20.11
N GLY A 158 -1.94 -23.78 19.21
CA GLY A 158 -2.84 -22.63 19.44
C GLY A 158 -2.44 -21.74 20.63
N THR A 159 -1.22 -21.88 21.14
CA THR A 159 -0.66 -21.00 22.16
C THR A 159 -0.20 -19.68 21.53
N ALA A 160 -0.15 -18.59 22.31
CA ALA A 160 0.32 -17.29 21.83
C ALA A 160 1.72 -17.34 21.18
N ALA A 161 2.58 -18.27 21.60
CA ALA A 161 3.88 -18.55 20.99
C ALA A 161 3.81 -19.14 19.57
N GLY A 162 2.68 -19.75 19.19
CA GLY A 162 2.40 -20.25 17.84
C GLY A 162 1.65 -19.28 16.93
N MET A 163 1.30 -18.08 17.42
CA MET A 163 0.53 -17.07 16.68
C MET A 163 1.39 -15.99 16.03
N PHE A 164 2.67 -15.90 16.37
CA PHE A 164 3.59 -14.93 15.76
C PHE A 164 4.40 -15.58 14.64
N VAL A 165 4.49 -14.88 13.51
CA VAL A 165 5.41 -15.23 12.42
C VAL A 165 6.82 -15.25 12.98
N ARG A 166 7.52 -16.37 12.81
CA ARG A 166 8.91 -16.51 13.27
C ARG A 166 9.79 -15.60 12.42
N GLY A 167 10.27 -14.51 13.01
CA GLY A 167 11.08 -13.48 12.36
C GLY A 167 12.55 -13.55 12.78
N GLY A 168 13.33 -12.54 12.37
CA GLY A 168 14.76 -12.43 12.70
C GLY A 168 15.09 -12.29 14.19
N TRP A 169 14.06 -12.24 15.06
CA TRP A 169 14.14 -12.30 16.51
C TRP A 169 14.19 -13.73 17.08
N CYS A 170 13.94 -14.77 16.26
CA CYS A 170 14.14 -16.17 16.66
C CYS A 170 15.55 -16.66 16.26
N GLY A 171 16.12 -17.59 17.03
CA GLY A 171 17.45 -18.14 16.77
C GLY A 171 17.54 -18.99 15.50
N GLU A 172 18.75 -19.37 15.08
CA GLU A 172 19.00 -20.17 13.86
C GLU A 172 18.28 -21.53 13.84
N SER A 173 17.96 -22.08 15.01
CA SER A 173 17.17 -23.31 15.16
C SER A 173 15.68 -23.13 14.90
N GLY A 174 15.22 -21.89 14.65
CA GLY A 174 13.80 -21.54 14.61
C GLY A 174 13.12 -21.54 15.98
N ASP A 175 13.88 -21.78 17.05
CA ASP A 175 13.41 -21.71 18.43
C ASP A 175 13.33 -20.24 18.87
N CYS A 176 12.17 -19.85 19.38
CA CYS A 176 11.89 -18.52 19.89
C CYS A 176 11.82 -18.49 21.43
N GLU A 177 12.00 -19.64 22.11
CA GLU A 177 11.97 -19.73 23.57
C GLU A 177 13.13 -18.98 24.25
N GLY A 178 14.24 -18.74 23.52
CA GLY A 178 15.40 -17.94 23.97
C GLY A 178 15.40 -16.47 23.53
N ALA A 179 14.38 -16.00 22.80
CA ALA A 179 14.33 -14.61 22.31
C ALA A 179 14.20 -13.58 23.44
N ALA A 180 13.85 -14.02 24.66
CA ALA A 180 13.74 -13.17 25.85
C ALA A 180 15.11 -12.81 26.50
N GLY A 181 16.24 -13.17 25.89
CA GLY A 181 17.57 -12.84 26.42
C GLY A 181 18.70 -12.70 25.39
N ALA A 182 18.44 -12.98 24.11
CA ALA A 182 19.32 -12.56 23.02
C ALA A 182 18.97 -11.12 22.63
N GLU A 183 19.91 -10.41 22.00
CA GLU A 183 19.72 -9.05 21.48
C GLU A 183 18.49 -8.95 20.56
N ASP A 184 17.31 -8.72 21.13
CA ASP A 184 15.99 -8.76 20.46
C ASP A 184 15.83 -7.66 19.40
N TRP A 185 16.74 -6.68 19.42
CA TRP A 185 16.91 -5.62 18.42
C TRP A 185 17.66 -6.06 17.17
N VAL A 186 18.36 -7.21 17.17
CA VAL A 186 19.12 -7.70 16.01
C VAL A 186 18.20 -8.45 15.06
N LEU A 187 17.69 -7.74 14.06
CA LEU A 187 16.89 -8.33 12.99
C LEU A 187 17.78 -9.05 11.98
N ARG A 188 17.68 -10.38 11.90
CA ARG A 188 18.35 -11.19 10.86
C ARG A 188 17.47 -11.33 9.60
N PRO A 189 18.01 -11.05 8.39
CA PRO A 189 17.26 -11.23 7.15
C PRO A 189 16.90 -12.70 6.90
N GLY A 190 15.60 -13.00 6.78
CA GLY A 190 15.10 -14.30 6.34
C GLY A 190 14.79 -14.35 4.83
N PRO A 191 14.23 -15.46 4.32
CA PRO A 191 13.87 -15.59 2.91
C PRO A 191 12.91 -14.51 2.39
N GLY A 192 12.01 -14.01 3.26
CA GLY A 192 11.14 -12.87 2.95
C GLY A 192 11.88 -11.55 2.77
N ALA A 193 12.91 -11.31 3.60
CA ALA A 193 13.77 -10.13 3.46
C ALA A 193 14.57 -10.17 2.15
N GLU A 194 15.03 -11.35 1.73
CA GLU A 194 15.71 -11.53 0.44
C GLU A 194 14.78 -11.29 -0.76
N ARG A 195 13.50 -11.71 -0.68
CA ARG A 195 12.50 -11.33 -1.69
C ARG A 195 12.35 -9.80 -1.75
N LEU A 196 12.11 -9.16 -0.61
CA LEU A 196 11.95 -7.72 -0.55
C LEU A 196 13.18 -6.98 -1.09
N ARG A 197 14.40 -7.44 -0.77
CA ARG A 197 15.64 -6.88 -1.29
C ARG A 197 15.67 -6.93 -2.83
N ARG A 198 15.37 -8.08 -3.44
CA ARG A 198 15.29 -8.19 -4.91
C ARG A 198 14.26 -7.25 -5.51
N LEU A 199 13.10 -7.09 -4.86
CA LEU A 199 12.11 -6.10 -5.29
C LEU A 199 12.69 -4.68 -5.23
N MET A 200 13.30 -4.29 -4.11
CA MET A 200 13.91 -2.97 -3.93
C MET A 200 15.03 -2.70 -4.97
N ASP A 201 15.84 -3.72 -5.26
CA ASP A 201 16.89 -3.64 -6.28
C ASP A 201 16.28 -3.31 -7.66
N ARG A 202 15.11 -3.89 -8.00
CA ARG A 202 14.39 -3.57 -9.24
C ARG A 202 13.74 -2.19 -9.23
N ILE A 203 13.08 -1.81 -8.12
CA ILE A 203 12.23 -0.61 -8.09
C ILE A 203 12.98 0.67 -7.77
N VAL A 204 14.00 0.65 -6.90
CA VAL A 204 14.73 1.85 -6.45
C VAL A 204 16.17 1.88 -6.96
N ARG A 205 16.84 0.72 -7.11
CA ARG A 205 18.24 0.67 -7.55
C ARG A 205 18.43 0.48 -9.05
N SER A 206 17.35 0.50 -9.83
CA SER A 206 17.45 0.47 -11.28
C SER A 206 17.85 1.85 -11.83
N GLU A 207 18.62 1.86 -12.92
CA GLU A 207 18.98 3.11 -13.63
C GLU A 207 17.74 3.90 -14.08
N ALA A 208 16.63 3.19 -14.31
CA ALA A 208 15.36 3.77 -14.68
C ALA A 208 14.67 4.54 -13.54
N PHE A 209 15.05 4.30 -12.26
CA PHE A 209 14.42 4.92 -11.11
C PHE A 209 14.42 6.44 -11.21
N ALA A 210 15.61 7.06 -11.38
CA ALA A 210 15.83 8.51 -11.48
C ALA A 210 15.04 9.22 -12.60
N ASN A 211 14.52 8.46 -13.57
CA ASN A 211 13.78 8.99 -14.71
C ASN A 211 12.31 8.58 -14.70
N ARG A 212 11.82 7.92 -13.65
CA ARG A 212 10.45 7.41 -13.58
C ARG A 212 9.60 8.06 -12.51
N GLN A 213 10.16 8.90 -11.62
CA GLN A 213 9.36 9.51 -10.55
C GLN A 213 8.18 10.29 -11.10
N CYS A 214 7.00 10.06 -10.49
CA CYS A 214 5.77 10.76 -10.84
C CYS A 214 5.37 10.58 -12.32
N LYS A 215 5.60 9.39 -12.88
CA LYS A 215 5.19 9.01 -14.24
C LYS A 215 4.16 7.89 -14.23
#